data_AF-A0A969U367-F1
#
_entry.id   AF-A0A969U367-F1
#
_cell.length_a   1.000
_cell.length_b   1.000
_cell.length_c   1.000
_cell.angle_alpha   90.00
_cell.angle_beta   90.00
_cell.angle_gamma   90.00
#
_symmetry.space_group_name_H-M   'P 1'
#
loop_
_entity.id
_entity.type
_entity.pdbx_description
1 polymer ?
#
loop_
_entity_poly.entity_id
_entity_poly.type
_entity_poly.pdbx_seq_one_letter_code
_entity_poly.pdbx_strand_id
1 'polypeptide(L)'
;MWCQFRSQLSSLVRENFNLKSVAGVRSYLESRSKVSAIINARIALAIAIKYKQHCVRHVVMVGEEGYLAGVVTPNNLLHALDPVEMHANVELLEHTVAEQTQELMTVNERLQKEAILRTEVEEQLRLLNENLEEQIKQRTLELIRANSQLKQEIAERAIAESEVRRLNAELEQRVAERTAQLAASNAELQQEISERRLLEEKLHFSENKVRAIFEAMTDIVLVLDRRGNVEVLPTNTAAFGEADLDLVNQTIAHFFDDENPDNWWLVIQQVLDTRETFNFDYSLKVGGREVWFAACISVLSKDAVIWVARNISLRKLAESALCKKMKN
;
A
#
# COMPACT_ATOMS: atom_id res chain seq x y z
N MET A 1 94.35 31.97 49.69
CA MET A 1 95.03 31.85 48.39
C MET A 1 94.53 30.70 47.52
N TRP A 2 94.28 29.48 48.03
CA TRP A 2 93.81 28.35 47.20
C TRP A 2 92.33 28.41 46.76
N CYS A 3 91.42 29.05 47.52
CA CYS A 3 90.03 29.24 47.09
C CYS A 3 89.87 30.25 45.94
N GLN A 4 90.78 31.22 45.84
CA GLN A 4 90.72 32.29 44.83
C GLN A 4 91.24 31.81 43.45
N PHE A 5 92.19 30.87 43.46
CA PHE A 5 92.72 30.22 42.26
C PHE A 5 91.73 29.19 41.67
N ARG A 6 90.93 28.53 42.53
CA ARG A 6 89.90 27.54 42.14
C ARG A 6 88.71 28.17 41.39
N SER A 7 88.35 29.40 41.75
CA SER A 7 87.26 30.14 41.10
C SER A 7 87.62 30.55 39.67
N GLN A 8 88.83 31.08 39.44
CA GLN A 8 89.30 31.47 38.10
C GLN A 8 89.41 30.29 37.12
N LEU A 9 89.78 29.10 37.59
CA LEU A 9 89.88 27.90 36.76
C LEU A 9 88.50 27.32 36.39
N SER A 10 87.52 27.41 37.28
CA SER A 10 86.16 26.92 37.03
C SER A 10 85.38 27.76 36.00
N SER A 11 85.76 29.04 35.85
CA SER A 11 85.21 29.98 34.86
C SER A 11 85.79 29.71 33.46
N LEU A 12 87.11 29.46 33.37
CA LEU A 12 87.79 29.20 32.09
C LEU A 12 87.34 27.92 31.39
N VAL A 13 86.88 26.92 32.15
CA VAL A 13 86.38 25.63 31.64
C VAL A 13 84.91 25.73 31.18
N ARG A 14 84.16 26.74 31.65
CA ARG A 14 82.74 26.89 31.37
C ARG A 14 82.45 27.77 30.15
N GLU A 15 83.34 28.70 29.81
CA GLU A 15 83.19 29.62 28.67
C GLU A 15 83.51 28.99 27.31
N ASN A 16 84.11 27.80 27.30
CA ASN A 16 84.68 27.22 26.10
C ASN A 16 84.08 25.83 25.84
N PHE A 17 83.32 25.75 24.75
CA PHE A 17 83.02 24.55 23.93
C PHE A 17 81.61 23.93 24.02
N ASN A 18 80.87 24.16 22.92
CA ASN A 18 79.58 23.59 22.55
C ASN A 18 79.84 22.45 21.53
N LEU A 19 79.56 21.19 21.88
CA LEU A 19 79.97 20.00 21.13
C LEU A 19 78.83 19.49 20.21
N LYS A 20 78.93 19.71 18.89
CA LYS A 20 77.92 19.27 17.89
C LYS A 20 78.45 18.32 16.79
N SER A 21 79.66 17.77 16.90
CA SER A 21 80.17 16.81 15.89
C SER A 21 81.11 15.76 16.48
N VAL A 22 81.20 14.60 15.82
CA VAL A 22 82.10 13.48 16.20
C VAL A 22 83.58 13.92 16.20
N ALA A 23 83.96 14.86 15.33
CA ALA A 23 85.28 15.50 15.36
C ALA A 23 85.47 16.40 16.60
N GLY A 24 84.41 17.08 17.05
CA GLY A 24 84.39 17.86 18.28
C GLY A 24 84.56 16.98 19.52
N VAL A 25 83.93 15.80 19.56
CA VAL A 25 84.08 14.84 20.66
C VAL A 25 85.49 14.24 20.71
N ARG A 26 86.09 13.93 19.56
CA ARG A 26 87.49 13.44 19.48
C ARG A 26 88.50 14.51 19.91
N SER A 27 88.33 15.75 19.47
CA SER A 27 89.13 16.90 19.91
C SER A 27 88.93 17.20 21.40
N TYR A 28 87.72 17.02 21.93
CA TYR A 28 87.41 17.17 23.34
C TYR A 28 88.04 16.08 24.20
N LEU A 29 88.03 14.82 23.76
CA LEU A 29 88.69 13.71 24.47
C LEU A 29 90.22 13.85 24.42
N GLU A 30 90.81 14.27 23.29
CA GLU A 30 92.23 14.57 23.19
C GLU A 30 92.63 15.78 24.04
N SER A 31 91.81 16.84 24.06
CA SER A 31 92.03 18.01 24.90
C SER A 31 91.82 17.70 26.38
N ARG A 32 90.84 16.87 26.73
CA ARG A 32 90.60 16.43 28.11
C ARG A 32 91.68 15.46 28.58
N SER A 33 92.22 14.60 27.71
CA SER A 33 93.37 13.76 28.00
C SER A 33 94.62 14.60 28.24
N LYS A 34 94.90 15.61 27.41
CA LYS A 34 96.00 16.56 27.60
C LYS A 34 95.83 17.42 28.86
N VAL A 35 94.63 17.94 29.11
CA VAL A 35 94.32 18.76 30.31
C VAL A 35 94.35 17.91 31.58
N SER A 36 93.83 16.69 31.55
CA SER A 36 93.90 15.72 32.66
C SER A 36 95.33 15.29 32.94
N ALA A 37 96.14 15.02 31.92
CA ALA A 37 97.57 14.71 32.06
C ALA A 37 98.36 15.88 32.66
N ILE A 38 98.07 17.13 32.25
CA ILE A 38 98.70 18.34 32.81
C ILE A 38 98.28 18.56 34.26
N ILE A 39 96.99 18.34 34.59
CA ILE A 39 96.48 18.47 35.96
C ILE A 39 97.08 17.38 36.86
N ASN A 40 97.11 16.12 36.39
CA ASN A 40 97.69 15.01 37.13
C ASN A 40 99.20 15.15 37.32
N ALA A 41 99.94 15.62 36.31
CA ALA A 41 101.36 15.91 36.43
C ALA A 41 101.64 17.06 37.41
N ARG A 42 100.81 18.11 37.44
CA ARG A 42 100.95 19.21 38.41
C ARG A 42 100.58 18.79 39.83
N ILE A 43 99.56 17.95 40.00
CA ILE A 43 99.18 17.40 41.31
C ILE A 43 100.27 16.44 41.81
N ALA A 44 100.79 15.55 40.97
CA ALA A 44 101.89 14.64 41.32
C ALA A 44 103.17 15.41 41.67
N LEU A 45 103.53 16.46 40.91
CA LEU A 45 104.68 17.31 41.20
C LEU A 45 104.48 18.09 42.51
N ALA A 46 103.28 18.63 42.76
CA ALA A 46 102.96 19.33 44.00
C ALA A 46 103.01 18.42 45.23
N ILE A 47 102.53 17.17 45.10
CA ILE A 47 102.62 16.16 46.15
C ILE A 47 104.08 15.77 46.39
N ALA A 48 104.86 15.48 45.33
CA ALA A 48 106.28 15.12 45.43
C ALA A 48 107.15 16.24 46.06
N ILE A 49 106.90 17.51 45.72
CA ILE A 49 107.57 18.67 46.33
C ILE A 49 107.25 18.74 47.84
N LYS A 50 105.99 18.53 48.21
CA LYS A 50 105.54 18.59 49.62
C LYS A 50 106.08 17.43 50.46
N TYR A 51 106.20 16.24 49.87
CA TYR A 51 106.91 15.09 50.45
C TYR A 51 108.38 15.43 50.76
N LYS A 52 109.07 16.10 49.84
CA LYS A 52 110.50 16.46 49.98
C LYS A 52 110.75 17.61 50.97
N GLN A 53 109.86 18.61 51.02
CA GLN A 53 110.02 19.79 51.87
C GLN A 53 109.61 19.57 53.33
N HIS A 54 108.63 18.70 53.60
CA HIS A 54 108.03 18.58 54.93
C HIS A 54 108.15 17.18 55.56
N CYS A 55 108.90 16.24 54.96
CA CYS A 55 109.06 14.86 55.46
C CYS A 55 107.73 14.14 55.77
N VAL A 56 106.67 14.49 55.04
CA VAL A 56 105.34 13.90 55.21
C VAL A 56 105.39 12.47 54.67
N ARG A 57 104.91 11.46 55.40
CA ARG A 57 104.95 10.04 54.95
C ARG A 57 103.66 9.53 54.31
N HIS A 58 102.56 10.24 54.52
CA HIS A 58 101.23 9.85 54.07
C HIS A 58 100.45 11.10 53.69
N VAL A 59 99.86 11.13 52.50
CA VAL A 59 98.97 12.21 52.07
C VAL A 59 97.56 11.63 51.96
N VAL A 60 96.64 12.19 52.74
CA VAL A 60 95.23 11.80 52.72
C VAL A 60 94.56 12.53 51.55
N MET A 61 93.96 11.79 50.64
CA MET A 61 93.17 12.32 49.53
C MET A 61 91.71 12.36 49.94
N VAL A 62 91.08 13.51 49.73
CA VAL A 62 89.67 13.75 50.00
C VAL A 62 88.99 13.99 48.67
N GLY A 63 87.88 13.29 48.41
CA GLY A 63 87.10 13.39 47.18
C GLY A 63 86.40 14.74 47.04
N GLU A 64 85.82 15.01 45.86
CA GLU A 64 85.19 16.31 45.55
C GLU A 64 84.04 16.69 46.50
N GLU A 65 83.40 15.71 47.14
CA GLU A 65 82.31 15.94 48.12
C GLU A 65 82.77 15.83 49.59
N GLY A 66 84.08 15.83 49.86
CA GLY A 66 84.60 15.91 51.23
C GLY A 66 84.74 14.56 51.97
N TYR A 67 84.43 13.43 51.32
CA TYR A 67 84.68 12.10 51.87
C TYR A 67 86.16 11.70 51.71
N LEU A 68 86.67 10.95 52.69
CA LEU A 68 88.04 10.43 52.68
C LEU A 68 88.16 9.38 51.56
N ALA A 69 88.80 9.74 50.45
CA ALA A 69 88.91 8.91 49.26
C ALA A 69 90.04 7.88 49.35
N GLY A 70 91.04 8.11 50.22
CA GLY A 70 92.09 7.15 50.52
C GLY A 70 93.37 7.79 51.06
N VAL A 71 94.33 6.96 51.48
CA VAL A 71 95.66 7.40 51.90
C VAL A 71 96.66 7.03 50.82
N VAL A 72 97.38 8.03 50.32
CA VAL A 72 98.39 7.85 49.29
C VAL A 72 99.76 7.83 49.94
N THR A 73 100.39 6.66 49.92
CA THR A 73 101.79 6.44 50.34
C THR A 73 102.74 6.64 49.15
N PRO A 74 104.02 6.93 49.38
CA PRO A 74 105.02 6.96 48.31
C PRO A 74 105.04 5.68 47.47
N ASN A 75 104.83 4.52 48.12
CA ASN A 75 104.83 3.22 47.45
C ASN A 75 103.59 3.01 46.56
N ASN A 76 102.40 3.44 47.01
CA ASN A 76 101.18 3.35 46.20
C ASN A 76 101.14 4.38 45.07
N LEU A 77 101.75 5.56 45.26
CA LEU A 77 101.95 6.56 44.19
C LEU A 77 102.93 6.05 43.14
N LEU A 78 104.03 5.41 43.56
CA LEU A 78 105.02 4.83 42.66
C LEU A 78 104.48 3.61 41.90
N HIS A 79 103.66 2.76 42.53
CA HIS A 79 102.97 1.65 41.84
C HIS A 79 101.93 2.14 40.82
N ALA A 80 101.09 3.12 41.19
CA ALA A 80 100.13 3.71 40.26
C ALA A 80 100.79 4.50 39.10
N LEU A 81 102.05 4.91 39.27
CA LEU A 81 102.90 5.54 38.25
C LEU A 81 103.92 4.55 37.66
N ASP A 82 103.83 3.26 37.98
CA ASP A 82 104.70 2.23 37.41
C ASP A 82 104.34 2.10 35.92
N PRO A 83 105.31 2.30 35.01
CA PRO A 83 105.08 2.14 33.59
C PRO A 83 104.40 0.80 33.23
N VAL A 84 104.64 -0.27 33.98
CA VAL A 84 104.04 -1.60 33.72
C VAL A 84 102.55 -1.64 34.08
N GLU A 85 102.16 -1.17 35.27
CA GLU A 85 100.74 -1.11 35.68
C GLU A 85 99.94 -0.08 34.89
N MET A 86 100.56 1.04 34.50
CA MET A 86 99.93 2.04 33.63
C MET A 86 99.65 1.47 32.23
N HIS A 87 100.59 0.72 31.64
CA HIS A 87 100.35 0.08 30.34
C HIS A 87 99.23 -0.97 30.45
N ALA A 88 99.23 -1.81 31.50
CA ALA A 88 98.19 -2.82 31.69
C ALA A 88 96.78 -2.21 31.87
N ASN A 89 96.65 -1.10 32.61
CA ASN A 89 95.37 -0.42 32.80
C ASN A 89 94.90 0.31 31.53
N VAL A 90 95.83 0.93 30.78
CA VAL A 90 95.52 1.57 29.50
C VAL A 90 95.08 0.51 28.49
N GLU A 91 95.76 -0.63 28.41
CA GLU A 91 95.44 -1.73 27.51
C GLU A 91 94.06 -2.36 27.84
N LEU A 92 93.74 -2.56 29.12
CA LEU A 92 92.42 -3.03 29.54
C LEU A 92 91.29 -2.02 29.22
N LEU A 93 91.54 -0.74 29.44
CA LEU A 93 90.60 0.33 29.08
C LEU A 93 90.42 0.43 27.56
N GLU A 94 91.50 0.32 26.79
CA GLU A 94 91.46 0.30 25.33
C GLU A 94 90.66 -0.90 24.81
N HIS A 95 90.87 -2.09 25.39
CA HIS A 95 90.07 -3.28 25.08
C HIS A 95 88.59 -3.08 25.42
N THR A 96 88.29 -2.56 26.62
CA THR A 96 86.90 -2.34 27.07
C THR A 96 86.20 -1.28 26.21
N VAL A 97 86.91 -0.19 25.86
CA VAL A 97 86.38 0.83 24.96
C VAL A 97 86.16 0.24 23.57
N ALA A 98 87.09 -0.57 23.06
CA ALA A 98 86.94 -1.24 21.77
C ALA A 98 85.70 -2.15 21.76
N GLU A 99 85.53 -2.99 22.78
CA GLU A 99 84.39 -3.89 22.94
C GLU A 99 83.06 -3.12 23.03
N GLN A 100 82.98 -2.10 23.90
CA GLN A 100 81.80 -1.24 24.01
C GLN A 100 81.50 -0.46 22.73
N THR A 101 82.53 0.01 22.00
CA THR A 101 82.33 0.66 20.70
C THR A 101 81.78 -0.31 19.66
N GLN A 102 82.20 -1.58 19.69
CA GLN A 102 81.70 -2.61 18.78
C GLN A 102 80.23 -2.95 19.10
N GLU A 103 79.90 -3.14 20.38
CA GLU A 103 78.51 -3.34 20.82
C GLU A 103 77.63 -2.16 20.40
N LEU A 104 78.08 -0.93 20.64
CA LEU A 104 77.34 0.27 20.26
C LEU A 104 77.12 0.36 18.74
N MET A 105 78.11 -0.02 17.92
CA MET A 105 77.95 -0.10 16.47
C MET A 105 76.87 -1.12 16.07
N THR A 106 76.88 -2.32 16.65
CA THR A 106 75.86 -3.35 16.34
C THR A 106 74.45 -2.92 16.73
N VAL A 107 74.29 -2.26 17.89
CA VAL A 107 73.00 -1.75 18.34
C VAL A 107 72.53 -0.59 17.45
N ASN A 108 73.42 0.31 17.06
CA ASN A 108 73.11 1.42 16.17
C ASN A 108 72.65 0.90 14.79
N GLU A 109 73.33 -0.09 14.22
CA GLU A 109 72.90 -0.73 12.97
C GLU A 109 71.51 -1.38 13.10
N ARG A 110 71.22 -2.06 14.22
CA ARG A 110 69.89 -2.63 14.47
C ARG A 110 68.82 -1.55 14.55
N LEU A 111 69.08 -0.48 15.31
CA LEU A 111 68.15 0.65 15.46
C LEU A 111 67.91 1.37 14.12
N GLN A 112 68.94 1.51 13.29
CA GLN A 112 68.79 2.08 11.94
C GLN A 112 67.87 1.21 11.08
N LYS A 113 68.00 -0.13 11.13
CA LYS A 113 67.11 -1.05 10.42
C LYS A 113 65.66 -0.95 10.91
N GLU A 114 65.45 -0.90 12.22
CA GLU A 114 64.11 -0.74 12.82
C GLU A 114 63.49 0.62 12.45
N ALA A 115 64.27 1.71 12.42
CA ALA A 115 63.79 3.02 12.04
C ALA A 115 63.31 3.07 10.58
N ILE A 116 64.06 2.44 9.66
CA ILE A 116 63.65 2.32 8.25
C ILE A 116 62.36 1.51 8.12
N LEU A 117 62.30 0.32 8.75
CA LEU A 117 61.11 -0.53 8.71
C LEU A 117 59.87 0.18 9.28
N ARG A 118 60.05 0.91 10.38
CA ARG A 118 58.97 1.70 10.99
C ARG A 118 58.45 2.78 10.05
N THR A 119 59.34 3.45 9.32
CA THR A 119 58.98 4.48 8.35
C THR A 119 58.16 3.89 7.19
N GLU A 120 58.55 2.72 6.69
CA GLU A 120 57.82 1.98 5.65
C GLU A 120 56.38 1.63 6.10
N VAL A 121 56.24 1.10 7.33
CA VAL A 121 54.93 0.74 7.89
C VAL A 121 54.07 1.98 8.13
N GLU A 122 54.65 3.07 8.62
CA GLU A 122 53.95 4.34 8.84
C GLU A 122 53.41 4.91 7.51
N GLU A 123 54.18 4.82 6.41
CA GLU A 123 53.72 5.26 5.10
C GLU A 123 52.62 4.34 4.54
N GLN A 124 52.75 3.02 4.68
CA GLN A 124 51.71 2.07 4.28
C GLN A 124 50.39 2.32 5.04
N LEU A 125 50.45 2.55 6.34
CA LEU A 125 49.28 2.90 7.15
C LEU A 125 48.67 4.23 6.72
N ARG A 126 49.48 5.23 6.37
CA ARG A 126 48.98 6.51 5.86
C ARG A 126 48.19 6.32 4.58
N LEU A 127 48.76 5.62 3.60
CA LEU A 127 48.10 5.35 2.31
C LEU A 127 46.81 4.53 2.48
N LEU A 128 46.82 3.54 3.38
CA LEU A 128 45.63 2.75 3.66
C LEU A 128 44.52 3.59 4.30
N ASN A 129 44.86 4.44 5.27
CA ASN A 129 43.90 5.33 5.91
C ASN A 129 43.31 6.35 4.92
N GLU A 130 44.14 6.96 4.07
CA GLU A 130 43.66 7.87 3.01
C GLU A 130 42.67 7.18 2.07
N ASN A 131 42.95 5.94 1.65
CA ASN A 131 42.04 5.16 0.81
C ASN A 131 40.72 4.82 1.53
N LEU A 132 40.80 4.39 2.79
CA LEU A 132 39.61 4.09 3.59
C LEU A 132 38.73 5.33 3.80
N GLU A 133 39.34 6.48 4.10
CA GLU A 133 38.61 7.75 4.23
C GLU A 133 37.89 8.13 2.94
N GLU A 134 38.53 7.92 1.79
CA GLU A 134 37.93 8.19 0.49
C GLU A 134 36.76 7.24 0.20
N GLN A 135 36.92 5.94 0.48
CA GLN A 135 35.83 4.96 0.36
C GLN A 135 34.65 5.32 1.28
N ILE A 136 34.92 5.72 2.53
CA ILE A 136 33.87 6.12 3.48
C ILE A 136 33.12 7.34 2.94
N LYS A 137 33.83 8.36 2.41
CA LYS A 137 33.20 9.54 1.82
C LYS A 137 32.30 9.15 0.64
N GLN A 138 32.79 8.32 -0.27
CA GLN A 138 32.02 7.86 -1.43
C GLN A 138 30.76 7.10 -1.01
N ARG A 139 30.90 6.13 -0.10
CA ARG A 139 29.75 5.35 0.41
C ARG A 139 28.75 6.22 1.18
N THR A 140 29.23 7.21 1.93
CA THR A 140 28.35 8.15 2.65
C THR A 140 27.52 8.98 1.68
N LEU A 141 28.12 9.46 0.59
CA LEU A 141 27.40 10.21 -0.45
C LEU A 141 26.36 9.34 -1.18
N GLU A 142 26.70 8.09 -1.50
CA GLU A 142 25.76 7.12 -2.09
C GLU A 142 24.57 6.87 -1.16
N LEU A 143 24.84 6.64 0.13
CA LEU A 143 23.80 6.42 1.14
C LEU A 143 22.88 7.63 1.30
N ILE A 144 23.43 8.85 1.33
CA ILE A 144 22.62 10.08 1.42
C ILE A 144 21.72 10.22 0.19
N ARG A 145 22.25 9.98 -1.02
CA ARG A 145 21.47 10.03 -2.26
C ARG A 145 20.34 9.00 -2.25
N ALA A 146 20.65 7.74 -1.93
CA ALA A 146 19.67 6.66 -1.87
C ALA A 146 18.61 6.95 -0.79
N ASN A 147 19.01 7.45 0.38
CA ASN A 147 18.06 7.80 1.44
C ASN A 147 17.12 8.94 1.03
N SER A 148 17.64 9.95 0.33
CA SER A 148 16.83 11.05 -0.20
C SER A 148 15.84 10.56 -1.26
N GLN A 149 16.27 9.68 -2.17
CA GLN A 149 15.41 9.08 -3.19
C GLN A 149 14.29 8.25 -2.55
N LEU A 150 14.63 7.35 -1.61
CA LEU A 150 13.65 6.54 -0.90
C LEU A 150 12.64 7.39 -0.12
N LYS A 151 13.09 8.48 0.51
CA LYS A 151 12.18 9.42 1.20
C LYS A 151 11.18 10.06 0.23
N GLN A 152 11.63 10.42 -0.97
CA GLN A 152 10.76 10.97 -2.00
C GLN A 152 9.75 9.92 -2.48
N GLU A 153 10.19 8.71 -2.81
CA GLU A 153 9.31 7.62 -3.24
C GLU A 153 8.26 7.27 -2.18
N ILE A 154 8.64 7.24 -0.89
CA ILE A 154 7.71 6.99 0.22
C ILE A 154 6.66 8.11 0.29
N ALA A 155 7.06 9.37 0.14
CA ALA A 155 6.13 10.50 0.17
C ALA A 155 5.14 10.45 -1.01
N GLU A 156 5.64 10.19 -2.22
CA GLU A 156 4.81 10.04 -3.42
C GLU A 156 3.83 8.88 -3.29
N ARG A 157 4.30 7.72 -2.80
CA ARG A 157 3.47 6.55 -2.55
C ARG A 157 2.42 6.80 -1.47
N ALA A 158 2.76 7.50 -0.40
CA ALA A 158 1.80 7.83 0.66
C ALA A 158 0.65 8.71 0.15
N ILE A 159 0.95 9.67 -0.74
CA ILE A 159 -0.07 10.51 -1.38
C ILE A 159 -0.96 9.65 -2.27
N ALA A 160 -0.38 8.81 -3.14
CA ALA A 160 -1.14 7.94 -4.03
C ALA A 160 -2.04 6.95 -3.25
N GLU A 161 -1.52 6.33 -2.19
CA GLU A 161 -2.29 5.42 -1.33
C GLU A 161 -3.45 6.14 -0.62
N SER A 162 -3.25 7.39 -0.19
CA SER A 162 -4.32 8.19 0.43
C SER A 162 -5.44 8.50 -0.56
N GLU A 163 -5.11 8.83 -1.81
CA GLU A 163 -6.10 9.14 -2.84
C GLU A 163 -6.87 7.88 -3.27
N VAL A 164 -6.20 6.74 -3.41
CA VAL A 164 -6.87 5.46 -3.68
C VAL A 164 -7.84 5.11 -2.55
N ARG A 165 -7.45 5.30 -1.28
CA ARG A 165 -8.35 5.06 -0.14
C ARG A 165 -9.57 5.99 -0.18
N ARG A 166 -9.37 7.27 -0.49
CA ARG A 166 -10.45 8.25 -0.60
C ARG A 166 -11.44 7.87 -1.71
N LEU A 167 -10.92 7.54 -2.89
CA LEU A 167 -11.74 7.14 -4.05
C LEU A 167 -12.49 5.83 -3.79
N ASN A 168 -11.86 4.85 -3.14
CA ASN A 168 -12.54 3.60 -2.78
C ASN A 168 -13.69 3.85 -1.80
N ALA A 169 -13.50 4.68 -0.77
CA ALA A 169 -14.57 5.02 0.16
C ALA A 169 -15.74 5.74 -0.54
N GLU A 170 -15.44 6.66 -1.46
CA GLU A 170 -16.46 7.36 -2.26
C GLU A 170 -17.22 6.40 -3.19
N LEU A 171 -16.51 5.45 -3.81
CA LEU A 171 -17.11 4.44 -4.68
C LEU A 171 -18.00 3.47 -3.89
N GLU A 172 -17.52 2.98 -2.74
CA GLU A 172 -18.30 2.13 -1.84
C GLU A 172 -19.59 2.82 -1.39
N GLN A 173 -19.51 4.09 -1.03
CA GLN A 173 -20.70 4.88 -0.69
C GLN A 173 -21.68 4.96 -1.87
N ARG A 174 -21.20 5.30 -3.08
CA ARG A 174 -22.06 5.38 -4.27
C ARG A 174 -22.69 4.05 -4.64
N VAL A 175 -21.94 2.95 -4.50
CA VAL A 175 -22.45 1.60 -4.73
C VAL A 175 -23.56 1.31 -3.73
N ALA A 176 -23.34 1.56 -2.43
CA ALA A 176 -24.36 1.34 -1.41
C ALA A 176 -25.64 2.16 -1.68
N GLU A 177 -25.50 3.44 -2.01
CA GLU A 177 -26.63 4.33 -2.34
C GLU A 177 -27.41 3.82 -3.56
N ARG A 178 -26.71 3.45 -4.65
CA ARG A 178 -27.35 2.95 -5.87
C ARG A 178 -27.98 1.58 -5.68
N THR A 179 -27.35 0.69 -4.92
CA THR A 179 -27.93 -0.62 -4.60
C THR A 179 -29.19 -0.46 -3.76
N ALA A 180 -29.21 0.45 -2.79
CA ALA A 180 -30.41 0.75 -2.02
C ALA A 180 -31.54 1.33 -2.90
N GLN A 181 -31.21 2.25 -3.80
CA GLN A 181 -32.17 2.82 -4.75
C GLN A 181 -32.75 1.76 -5.69
N LEU A 182 -31.90 0.89 -6.25
CA LEU A 182 -32.34 -0.20 -7.12
C LEU A 182 -33.18 -1.23 -6.37
N ALA A 183 -32.83 -1.57 -5.14
CA ALA A 183 -33.60 -2.48 -4.30
C ALA A 183 -35.01 -1.92 -4.02
N ALA A 184 -35.11 -0.64 -3.68
CA ALA A 184 -36.39 0.04 -3.47
C ALA A 184 -37.24 0.04 -4.74
N SER A 185 -36.68 0.46 -5.88
CA SER A 185 -37.41 0.48 -7.16
C SER A 185 -37.84 -0.91 -7.61
N ASN A 186 -37.01 -1.94 -7.40
CA ASN A 186 -37.37 -3.31 -7.74
C ASN A 186 -38.52 -3.83 -6.84
N ALA A 187 -38.52 -3.49 -5.55
CA ALA A 187 -39.62 -3.82 -4.65
C ALA A 187 -40.94 -3.16 -5.08
N GLU A 188 -40.90 -1.88 -5.47
CA GLU A 188 -42.07 -1.17 -6.00
C GLU A 188 -42.60 -1.81 -7.28
N LEU A 189 -41.73 -2.14 -8.24
CA LEU A 189 -42.13 -2.80 -9.49
C LEU A 189 -42.70 -4.20 -9.24
N GLN A 190 -42.14 -4.96 -8.30
CA GLN A 190 -42.68 -6.27 -7.94
C GLN A 190 -44.07 -6.16 -7.32
N GLN A 191 -44.31 -5.12 -6.53
CA GLN A 191 -45.63 -4.84 -5.97
C GLN A 191 -46.62 -4.51 -7.09
N GLU A 192 -46.26 -3.61 -8.01
CA GLU A 192 -47.13 -3.23 -9.13
C GLU A 192 -47.46 -4.44 -10.03
N ILE A 193 -46.48 -5.28 -10.33
CA ILE A 193 -46.69 -6.52 -11.09
C ILE A 193 -47.68 -7.44 -10.37
N SER A 194 -47.55 -7.58 -9.05
CA SER A 194 -48.42 -8.43 -8.24
C SER A 194 -49.86 -7.90 -8.21
N GLU A 195 -50.03 -6.58 -8.09
CA GLU A 195 -51.33 -5.92 -8.13
C GLU A 195 -51.99 -6.04 -9.51
N ARG A 196 -51.24 -5.82 -10.59
CA ARG A 196 -51.72 -5.99 -11.98
C ARG A 196 -52.18 -7.42 -12.23
N ARG A 197 -51.39 -8.43 -11.83
CA ARG A 197 -51.78 -9.84 -11.97
C ARG A 197 -53.07 -10.17 -11.24
N LEU A 198 -53.25 -9.67 -10.01
CA LEU A 198 -54.48 -9.89 -9.26
C LEU A 198 -55.70 -9.28 -9.96
N LEU A 199 -55.54 -8.10 -10.56
CA LEU A 199 -56.61 -7.45 -11.32
C LEU A 199 -56.93 -8.21 -12.61
N GLU A 200 -55.91 -8.66 -13.34
CA GLU A 200 -56.07 -9.48 -14.54
C GLU A 200 -56.77 -10.80 -14.24
N GLU A 201 -56.39 -11.50 -13.16
CA GLU A 201 -57.06 -12.72 -12.72
C GLU A 201 -58.53 -12.48 -12.36
N LYS A 202 -58.83 -11.39 -11.64
CA LYS A 202 -60.21 -11.02 -11.30
C LYS A 202 -61.03 -10.69 -12.54
N LEU A 203 -60.45 -9.95 -13.48
CA LEU A 203 -61.11 -9.60 -14.74
C LEU A 203 -61.38 -10.86 -15.55
N HIS A 204 -60.37 -11.72 -15.72
CA HIS A 204 -60.49 -12.96 -16.47
C HIS A 204 -61.52 -13.90 -15.83
N PHE A 205 -61.55 -14.01 -14.50
CA PHE A 205 -62.57 -14.79 -13.79
C PHE A 205 -63.98 -14.22 -14.03
N SER A 206 -64.14 -12.89 -14.00
CA SER A 206 -65.42 -12.23 -14.27
C SER A 206 -65.86 -12.43 -15.72
N GLU A 207 -64.96 -12.28 -16.68
CA GLU A 207 -65.22 -12.52 -18.10
C GLU A 207 -65.64 -13.97 -18.37
N ASN A 208 -64.91 -14.93 -17.81
CA ASN A 208 -65.25 -16.35 -17.92
C ASN A 208 -66.61 -16.65 -17.27
N LYS A 209 -66.92 -16.03 -16.13
CA LYS A 209 -68.23 -16.19 -15.49
C LYS A 209 -69.36 -15.65 -16.37
N VAL A 210 -69.19 -14.47 -16.96
CA VAL A 210 -70.16 -13.88 -17.90
C VAL A 210 -70.31 -14.78 -19.12
N ARG A 211 -69.20 -15.25 -19.70
CA ARG A 211 -69.20 -16.15 -20.85
C ARG A 211 -69.93 -17.47 -20.56
N ALA A 212 -69.65 -18.11 -19.42
CA ALA A 212 -70.32 -19.34 -19.02
C ALA A 212 -71.84 -19.17 -18.82
N ILE A 213 -72.28 -18.00 -18.35
CA ILE A 213 -73.71 -17.67 -18.26
C ILE A 213 -74.34 -17.59 -19.66
N PHE A 214 -73.69 -16.91 -20.61
CA PHE A 214 -74.16 -16.85 -21.99
C PHE A 214 -74.17 -18.22 -22.66
N GLU A 215 -73.10 -18.99 -22.54
CA GLU A 215 -72.98 -20.33 -23.13
C GLU A 215 -74.03 -21.31 -22.57
N ALA A 216 -74.51 -21.12 -21.34
CA ALA A 216 -75.58 -21.93 -20.77
C ALA A 216 -76.99 -21.51 -21.21
N MET A 217 -77.18 -20.28 -21.69
CA MET A 217 -78.49 -19.81 -22.16
C MET A 217 -78.84 -20.45 -23.50
N THR A 218 -80.08 -20.89 -23.64
CA THR A 218 -80.60 -21.38 -24.92
C THR A 218 -81.14 -20.25 -25.79
N ASP A 219 -81.39 -19.05 -25.25
CA ASP A 219 -81.96 -17.94 -26.02
C ASP A 219 -80.96 -17.40 -27.07
N ILE A 220 -81.47 -16.85 -28.18
CA ILE A 220 -80.66 -16.14 -29.16
C ILE A 220 -80.35 -14.76 -28.58
N VAL A 221 -79.09 -14.39 -28.46
CA VAL A 221 -78.68 -13.09 -27.93
C VAL A 221 -77.79 -12.37 -28.94
N LEU A 222 -78.21 -11.19 -29.36
CA LEU A 222 -77.50 -10.33 -30.30
C LEU A 222 -77.23 -8.97 -29.64
N VAL A 223 -76.08 -8.38 -29.91
CA VAL A 223 -75.75 -7.01 -29.55
C VAL A 223 -75.68 -6.20 -30.83
N LEU A 224 -76.38 -5.07 -30.85
CA LEU A 224 -76.41 -4.18 -32.00
C LEU A 224 -75.90 -2.81 -31.61
N ASP A 225 -74.93 -2.28 -32.36
CA ASP A 225 -74.46 -0.91 -32.17
C ASP A 225 -75.28 0.11 -32.97
N ARG A 226 -75.09 1.39 -32.67
CA ARG A 226 -75.72 2.51 -33.39
C ARG A 226 -75.31 2.63 -34.88
N ARG A 227 -74.37 1.80 -35.35
CA ARG A 227 -73.92 1.76 -36.75
C ARG A 227 -74.51 0.58 -37.52
N GLY A 228 -75.28 -0.28 -36.86
CA GLY A 228 -75.89 -1.47 -37.46
C GLY A 228 -74.98 -2.70 -37.46
N ASN A 229 -73.86 -2.68 -36.72
CA ASN A 229 -73.04 -3.87 -36.55
C ASN A 229 -73.74 -4.82 -35.58
N VAL A 230 -73.93 -6.07 -36.01
CA VAL A 230 -74.53 -7.14 -35.21
C VAL A 230 -73.42 -8.05 -34.70
N GLU A 231 -73.26 -8.10 -33.38
CA GLU A 231 -72.39 -9.05 -32.69
C GLU A 231 -73.24 -10.15 -32.05
N VAL A 232 -72.95 -11.41 -32.38
CA VAL A 232 -73.67 -12.57 -31.83
C VAL A 232 -72.98 -13.02 -30.56
N LEU A 233 -73.69 -13.08 -29.43
CA LEU A 233 -73.14 -13.64 -28.21
C LEU A 233 -73.15 -15.18 -28.26
N PRO A 234 -72.11 -15.85 -27.73
CA PRO A 234 -72.04 -17.31 -27.75
C PRO A 234 -73.05 -17.91 -26.77
N THR A 235 -74.23 -18.27 -27.27
CA THR A 235 -75.28 -18.99 -26.52
C THR A 235 -75.49 -20.39 -27.07
N ASN A 236 -76.03 -21.31 -26.27
CA ASN A 236 -76.29 -22.69 -26.67
C ASN A 236 -77.59 -22.81 -27.49
N THR A 237 -77.57 -22.20 -28.68
CA THR A 237 -78.65 -22.31 -29.67
C THR A 237 -78.73 -23.71 -30.30
N ALA A 238 -77.69 -24.53 -30.16
CA ALA A 238 -77.69 -25.93 -30.61
C ALA A 238 -78.74 -26.80 -29.88
N ALA A 239 -79.20 -26.37 -28.70
CA ALA A 239 -80.31 -26.99 -27.99
C ALA A 239 -81.67 -26.91 -28.74
N PHE A 240 -81.78 -26.08 -29.78
CA PHE A 240 -83.00 -25.93 -30.58
C PHE A 240 -83.25 -27.06 -31.59
N GLY A 241 -82.34 -28.02 -31.71
CA GLY A 241 -82.50 -29.21 -32.54
C GLY A 241 -82.08 -28.98 -33.98
N GLU A 242 -81.13 -29.82 -34.42
CA GLU A 242 -80.48 -29.88 -35.75
C GLU A 242 -79.36 -28.85 -35.96
N ALA A 243 -78.14 -29.37 -36.09
CA ALA A 243 -76.86 -28.64 -36.15
C ALA A 243 -76.64 -27.80 -37.43
N ASP A 244 -77.61 -27.74 -38.35
CA ASP A 244 -77.59 -26.92 -39.58
C ASP A 244 -78.59 -25.74 -39.53
N LEU A 245 -79.35 -25.64 -38.44
CA LEU A 245 -80.26 -24.55 -38.07
C LEU A 245 -79.58 -23.20 -37.85
N ASP A 246 -79.27 -22.43 -38.90
CA ASP A 246 -78.77 -21.05 -38.74
C ASP A 246 -79.87 -20.05 -38.34
N LEU A 247 -80.49 -20.31 -37.18
CA LEU A 247 -81.56 -19.51 -36.58
C LEU A 247 -81.12 -18.06 -36.33
N VAL A 248 -79.84 -17.88 -36.04
CA VAL A 248 -79.21 -16.58 -35.85
C VAL A 248 -79.22 -15.81 -37.17
N ASN A 249 -78.67 -16.37 -38.25
CA ASN A 249 -78.66 -15.66 -39.53
C ASN A 249 -80.06 -15.51 -40.14
N GLN A 250 -80.99 -16.43 -39.87
CA GLN A 250 -82.40 -16.24 -40.28
C GLN A 250 -83.08 -15.13 -39.48
N THR A 251 -82.78 -14.97 -38.20
CA THR A 251 -83.26 -13.82 -37.41
C THR A 251 -82.64 -12.54 -37.94
N ILE A 252 -81.34 -12.54 -38.25
CA ILE A 252 -80.67 -11.37 -38.84
C ILE A 252 -81.30 -11.00 -40.19
N ALA A 253 -81.45 -11.96 -41.11
CA ALA A 253 -82.08 -11.72 -42.40
C ALA A 253 -83.55 -11.29 -42.28
N HIS A 254 -84.32 -11.86 -41.34
CA HIS A 254 -85.72 -11.50 -41.20
C HIS A 254 -85.91 -10.04 -40.77
N PHE A 255 -85.06 -9.50 -39.89
CA PHE A 255 -85.24 -8.15 -39.32
C PHE A 255 -84.33 -7.08 -39.93
N PHE A 256 -83.20 -7.47 -40.52
CA PHE A 256 -82.14 -6.56 -40.98
C PHE A 256 -81.85 -6.66 -42.48
N ASP A 257 -82.74 -7.28 -43.27
CA ASP A 257 -82.67 -7.25 -44.73
C ASP A 257 -83.33 -5.97 -45.28
N ASP A 258 -82.76 -5.42 -46.36
CA ASP A 258 -83.10 -4.09 -46.92
C ASP A 258 -84.51 -4.05 -47.54
N GLU A 259 -85.10 -5.22 -47.82
CA GLU A 259 -86.46 -5.34 -48.35
C GLU A 259 -87.55 -5.43 -47.25
N ASN A 260 -87.19 -5.30 -45.97
CA ASN A 260 -88.17 -5.39 -44.88
C ASN A 260 -89.01 -4.09 -44.75
N PRO A 261 -90.36 -4.16 -44.87
CA PRO A 261 -91.23 -2.98 -44.77
C PRO A 261 -91.30 -2.34 -43.37
N ASP A 262 -90.90 -3.05 -42.30
CA ASP A 262 -91.15 -2.64 -40.92
C ASP A 262 -90.03 -1.77 -40.29
N ASN A 263 -88.99 -1.42 -41.06
CA ASN A 263 -87.89 -0.51 -40.69
C ASN A 263 -87.44 -0.61 -39.22
N TRP A 264 -86.99 -1.80 -38.82
CA TRP A 264 -86.56 -2.15 -37.44
C TRP A 264 -85.45 -1.26 -36.88
N TRP A 265 -84.73 -0.56 -37.75
CA TRP A 265 -83.78 0.47 -37.36
C TRP A 265 -84.42 1.61 -36.55
N LEU A 266 -85.65 2.00 -36.88
CA LEU A 266 -86.38 3.04 -36.16
C LEU A 266 -86.71 2.58 -34.73
N VAL A 267 -87.05 1.30 -34.54
CA VAL A 267 -87.30 0.70 -33.23
C VAL A 267 -86.03 0.69 -32.38
N ILE A 268 -84.88 0.36 -32.96
CA ILE A 268 -83.60 0.38 -32.26
C ILE A 268 -83.21 1.80 -31.82
N GLN A 269 -83.37 2.80 -32.70
CA GLN A 269 -83.14 4.20 -32.32
C GLN A 269 -84.10 4.65 -31.22
N GLN A 270 -85.38 4.30 -31.33
CA GLN A 270 -86.38 4.64 -30.31
C GLN A 270 -86.01 4.03 -28.95
N VAL A 271 -85.59 2.77 -28.89
CA VAL A 271 -85.15 2.12 -27.63
C VAL A 271 -83.91 2.81 -27.05
N LEU A 272 -82.95 3.22 -27.88
CA LEU A 272 -81.76 3.97 -27.43
C LEU A 272 -82.14 5.35 -26.86
N ASP A 273 -83.11 6.03 -27.49
CA ASP A 273 -83.55 7.37 -27.10
C ASP A 273 -84.46 7.35 -25.86
N THR A 274 -85.43 6.43 -25.78
CA THR A 274 -86.38 6.33 -24.66
C THR A 274 -85.83 5.54 -23.48
N ARG A 275 -84.84 4.68 -23.71
CA ARG A 275 -84.31 3.68 -22.76
C ARG A 275 -85.36 2.70 -22.22
N GLU A 276 -86.47 2.53 -22.94
CA GLU A 276 -87.51 1.58 -22.59
C GLU A 276 -87.33 0.27 -23.36
N THR A 277 -87.55 -0.86 -22.69
CA THR A 277 -87.49 -2.18 -23.32
C THR A 277 -88.68 -2.39 -24.25
N PHE A 278 -88.40 -2.73 -25.50
CA PHE A 278 -89.42 -3.11 -26.48
C PHE A 278 -89.56 -4.63 -26.53
N ASN A 279 -90.78 -5.15 -26.40
CA ASN A 279 -91.07 -6.59 -26.42
C ASN A 279 -92.06 -6.91 -27.52
N PHE A 280 -91.84 -7.99 -28.26
CA PHE A 280 -92.76 -8.46 -29.29
C PHE A 280 -92.56 -9.95 -29.58
N ASP A 281 -93.62 -10.58 -30.12
CA ASP A 281 -93.58 -11.99 -30.55
C ASP A 281 -93.50 -12.05 -32.07
N TYR A 282 -92.68 -12.96 -32.61
CA TYR A 282 -92.58 -13.22 -34.04
C TYR A 282 -92.43 -14.72 -34.30
N SER A 283 -92.62 -15.13 -35.56
CA SER A 283 -92.48 -16.52 -35.98
C SER A 283 -91.56 -16.63 -37.20
N LEU A 284 -90.63 -17.57 -37.16
CA LEU A 284 -89.77 -17.91 -38.29
C LEU A 284 -90.18 -19.26 -38.87
N LYS A 285 -90.12 -19.39 -40.20
CA LYS A 285 -90.32 -20.66 -40.90
C LYS A 285 -88.95 -21.30 -41.15
N VAL A 286 -88.62 -22.30 -40.35
CA VAL A 286 -87.31 -22.93 -40.32
C VAL A 286 -87.50 -24.42 -40.66
N GLY A 287 -86.91 -24.88 -41.76
CA GLY A 287 -87.05 -26.29 -42.19
C GLY A 287 -88.50 -26.74 -42.44
N GLY A 288 -89.39 -25.83 -42.82
CA GLY A 288 -90.82 -26.11 -43.03
C GLY A 288 -91.67 -26.17 -41.75
N ARG A 289 -91.09 -25.91 -40.57
CA ARG A 289 -91.79 -25.77 -39.29
C ARG A 289 -91.84 -24.30 -38.87
N GLU A 290 -92.95 -23.89 -38.26
CA GLU A 290 -93.09 -22.56 -37.68
C GLU A 290 -92.58 -22.57 -36.24
N VAL A 291 -91.56 -21.75 -35.97
CA VAL A 291 -90.97 -21.59 -34.65
C VAL A 291 -91.29 -20.19 -34.13
N TRP A 292 -91.93 -20.12 -32.97
CA TRP A 292 -92.32 -18.87 -32.33
C TRP A 292 -91.25 -18.38 -31.37
N PHE A 293 -90.95 -17.10 -31.43
CA PHE A 293 -89.99 -16.40 -30.59
C PHE A 293 -90.64 -15.20 -29.90
N ALA A 294 -90.31 -15.01 -28.63
CA ALA A 294 -90.51 -13.74 -27.93
C ALA A 294 -89.18 -12.98 -27.95
N ALA A 295 -89.13 -11.84 -28.64
CA ALA A 295 -87.99 -10.95 -28.64
C ALA A 295 -88.17 -9.83 -27.62
N CYS A 296 -87.07 -9.47 -26.96
CA CYS A 296 -86.94 -8.21 -26.25
C CYS A 296 -85.70 -7.45 -26.71
N ILE A 297 -85.85 -6.14 -26.86
CA ILE A 297 -84.76 -5.21 -27.21
C ILE A 297 -84.61 -4.26 -26.04
N SER A 298 -83.43 -4.20 -25.44
CA SER A 298 -83.12 -3.34 -24.29
C SER A 298 -81.79 -2.61 -24.48
N VAL A 299 -81.60 -1.50 -23.79
CA VAL A 299 -80.34 -0.74 -23.83
C VAL A 299 -79.24 -1.52 -23.07
N LEU A 300 -78.12 -1.78 -23.75
CA LEU A 300 -76.92 -2.39 -23.15
C LEU A 300 -75.89 -1.35 -22.73
N SER A 301 -75.70 -0.32 -23.58
CA SER A 301 -74.78 0.79 -23.33
C SER A 301 -75.32 2.08 -23.94
N LYS A 302 -74.55 3.18 -23.89
CA LYS A 302 -74.96 4.46 -24.48
C LYS A 302 -75.26 4.37 -25.99
N ASP A 303 -74.62 3.45 -26.70
CA ASP A 303 -74.67 3.34 -28.16
C ASP A 303 -74.96 1.90 -28.64
N ALA A 304 -75.44 1.02 -27.76
CA ALA A 304 -75.73 -0.36 -28.11
C ALA A 304 -77.00 -0.90 -27.43
N VAL A 305 -77.75 -1.73 -28.15
CA VAL A 305 -78.89 -2.48 -27.64
C VAL A 305 -78.56 -3.97 -27.59
N ILE A 306 -79.17 -4.68 -26.64
CA ILE A 306 -79.19 -6.13 -26.58
C ILE A 306 -80.55 -6.63 -27.04
N TRP A 307 -80.54 -7.58 -27.97
CA TRP A 307 -81.71 -8.29 -28.46
C TRP A 307 -81.66 -9.71 -27.92
N VAL A 308 -82.71 -10.14 -27.23
CA VAL A 308 -82.85 -11.52 -26.75
C VAL A 308 -84.09 -12.13 -27.36
N ALA A 309 -83.96 -13.18 -28.14
CA ALA A 309 -85.08 -13.95 -28.68
C ALA A 309 -85.16 -15.32 -28.03
N ARG A 310 -86.24 -15.54 -27.28
CA ARG A 310 -86.55 -16.79 -26.61
C ARG A 310 -87.55 -17.61 -27.40
N ASN A 311 -87.28 -18.89 -27.62
CA ASN A 311 -88.24 -19.79 -28.24
C ASN A 311 -89.44 -20.02 -27.30
N ILE A 312 -90.64 -19.69 -27.77
CA ILE A 312 -91.90 -19.84 -27.05
C ILE A 312 -92.85 -20.80 -27.77
N SER A 313 -92.35 -21.62 -28.71
CA SER A 313 -93.17 -22.57 -29.48
C SER A 313 -93.94 -23.53 -28.58
N LEU A 314 -93.28 -24.08 -27.55
CA LEU A 314 -93.94 -24.92 -26.55
C LEU A 314 -95.06 -24.19 -25.81
N ARG A 315 -94.84 -22.92 -25.46
CA ARG A 315 -95.82 -22.08 -24.78
C ARG A 315 -97.03 -21.82 -25.68
N LYS A 316 -96.82 -21.42 -26.94
CA LYS A 316 -97.90 -21.16 -27.92
C LYS A 316 -98.71 -22.43 -28.23
N LEU A 317 -98.07 -23.61 -28.26
CA LEU A 317 -98.77 -24.89 -28.42
C LEU A 317 -99.66 -25.20 -27.21
N ALA A 318 -99.15 -24.98 -25.99
CA ALA A 318 -99.92 -25.17 -24.76
C ALA A 318 -101.12 -24.20 -24.68
N GLU A 319 -100.92 -22.92 -25.01
CA GLU A 319 -101.99 -21.91 -25.07
C GLU A 319 -103.05 -22.29 -26.12
N SER A 320 -102.66 -22.75 -27.31
CA SER A 320 -103.58 -23.19 -28.35
C SER A 320 -104.39 -24.44 -27.96
N ALA A 321 -103.78 -25.38 -27.23
CA ALA A 321 -104.47 -26.56 -26.72
C ALA A 321 -105.49 -26.20 -25.63
N LEU A 322 -105.16 -25.25 -24.76
CA LEU A 322 -106.09 -24.72 -23.75
C LEU A 322 -107.26 -23.96 -24.40
N CYS A 323 -107.00 -23.10 -25.38
CA CYS A 323 -108.03 -22.40 -26.14
C CYS A 323 -108.96 -23.33 -26.90
N LYS A 324 -108.47 -24.47 -27.41
CA LYS A 324 -109.31 -25.52 -28.02
C LYS A 324 -110.15 -26.27 -26.98
N LYS A 325 -109.62 -26.51 -25.77
CA LYS A 325 -110.38 -27.14 -24.67
C LYS A 325 -111.47 -26.24 -24.07
N MET A 326 -111.31 -24.92 -24.10
CA MET A 326 -112.33 -23.97 -23.62
C MET A 326 -113.46 -23.71 -24.62
N LYS A 327 -113.31 -24.15 -25.88
CA LYS A 327 -114.31 -23.99 -26.94
C LYS A 327 -115.17 -25.25 -27.17
N ASN A 328 -114.88 -26.36 -26.49
CA ASN A 328 -115.68 -27.59 -26.44
C ASN A 328 -116.34 -27.71 -25.07
#